data_AF-A0A2P6G1K7-F1
#
_entry.id   AF-A0A2P6G1K7-F1
#
_cell.length_a   1.000
_cell.length_b   1.000
_cell.length_c   1.000
_cell.angle_alpha   90.00
_cell.angle_beta   90.00
_cell.angle_gamma   90.00
#
_symmetry.space_group_name_H-M   'P 1'
#
loop_
_entity.id
_entity.type
_entity.pdbx_description
1 polymer ?
#
loop_
_entity_poly.entity_id
_entity_poly.type
_entity_poly.pdbx_seq_one_letter_code
_entity_poly.pdbx_strand_id
1 'polypeptide(L)'
;MIKMRLKYLHQIISLATLTVATYLGLGTASWSGSDAPSLSLNNTNFVVSVAFIAFLAILFYLKVPGKISRLLDDRSKSIEDEINNANSILEESKTMLADLEREHKLNIEKAKKILIDAESEAKNLLVNAKREVRLSIERKVKLAEDQIKASEASVIKDIKDKAVDQSILLAEATLLKTAKTKMKDSEINKSLEDIESGLKRL
;
A
#
# COMPACT_ATOMS: atom_id res chain seq x y z
N MET A 1 0.36 17.52 -48.50
CA MET A 1 0.65 18.98 -48.39
C MET A 1 1.96 19.42 -49.07
N ILE A 2 2.96 18.54 -49.21
CA ILE A 2 4.29 18.85 -49.80
C ILE A 2 4.26 19.16 -51.32
N LYS A 3 3.41 18.48 -52.10
CA LYS A 3 3.27 18.73 -53.56
C LYS A 3 2.82 20.17 -53.89
N MET A 4 2.12 20.85 -52.98
CA MET A 4 1.63 22.21 -53.19
C MET A 4 2.78 23.23 -53.03
N ARG A 5 3.63 23.07 -52.01
CA ARG A 5 4.81 23.92 -51.75
C ARG A 5 5.84 23.86 -52.89
N LEU A 6 6.00 22.71 -53.54
CA LEU A 6 6.92 22.54 -54.68
C LEU A 6 6.47 23.32 -55.93
N LYS A 7 5.14 23.43 -56.14
CA LYS A 7 4.56 24.17 -57.26
C LYS A 7 4.74 25.69 -57.09
N TYR A 8 4.59 26.19 -55.86
CA TYR A 8 4.87 27.60 -55.53
C TYR A 8 6.35 27.96 -55.66
N LEU A 9 7.26 27.07 -55.28
CA LEU A 9 8.70 27.30 -55.42
C LEU A 9 9.11 27.42 -56.91
N HIS A 10 8.58 26.56 -57.78
CA HIS A 10 8.81 26.65 -59.22
C HIS A 10 8.20 27.92 -59.83
N GLN A 11 7.03 28.34 -59.35
CA GLN A 11 6.38 29.56 -59.83
C GLN A 11 7.13 30.83 -59.42
N ILE A 12 7.70 30.87 -58.21
CA ILE A 12 8.52 31.99 -57.73
C ILE A 12 9.86 32.06 -58.46
N ILE A 13 10.52 30.91 -58.70
CA ILE A 13 11.77 30.86 -59.48
C ILE A 13 11.50 31.28 -60.94
N SER A 14 10.43 30.79 -61.55
CA SER A 14 10.02 31.20 -62.91
C SER A 14 9.72 32.69 -63.01
N LEU A 15 8.99 33.26 -62.03
CA LEU A 15 8.68 34.69 -61.99
C LEU A 15 9.94 35.54 -61.76
N ALA A 16 10.88 35.09 -60.93
CA ALA A 16 12.17 35.75 -60.71
C ALA A 16 13.07 35.66 -61.95
N THR A 17 13.07 34.53 -62.67
CA THR A 17 13.79 34.43 -63.94
C THR A 17 13.14 35.26 -65.03
N LEU A 18 11.80 35.40 -65.01
CA LEU A 18 11.07 36.25 -65.94
C LEU A 18 11.35 37.73 -65.65
N THR A 19 11.38 38.18 -64.39
CA THR A 19 11.72 39.57 -64.06
C THR A 19 13.18 39.90 -64.38
N VAL A 20 14.12 38.97 -64.14
CA VAL A 20 15.53 39.13 -64.53
C VAL A 20 15.69 39.11 -66.06
N ALA A 21 14.99 38.22 -66.77
CA ALA A 21 14.99 38.20 -68.24
C ALA A 21 14.28 39.41 -68.85
N THR A 22 13.28 39.97 -68.16
CA THR A 22 12.66 41.25 -68.52
C THR A 22 13.66 42.37 -68.27
N TYR A 23 14.45 42.34 -67.19
CA TYR A 23 15.51 43.33 -66.95
C TYR A 23 16.68 43.22 -67.94
N LEU A 24 17.06 42.01 -68.36
CA LEU A 24 18.10 41.76 -69.36
C LEU A 24 17.61 42.05 -70.79
N GLY A 25 16.34 41.77 -71.08
CA GLY A 25 15.69 41.98 -72.38
C GLY A 25 15.17 43.41 -72.59
N LEU A 26 14.84 44.14 -71.52
CA LEU A 26 14.55 45.59 -71.54
C LEU A 26 15.81 46.44 -71.29
N GLY A 27 17.00 45.88 -71.51
CA GLY A 27 18.21 46.70 -71.70
C GLY A 27 18.15 47.62 -72.92
N THR A 28 17.10 47.52 -73.77
CA THR A 28 16.84 48.41 -74.90
C THR A 28 15.47 49.11 -74.84
N ALA A 29 14.75 49.06 -73.72
CA ALA A 29 13.54 49.86 -73.54
C ALA A 29 13.87 51.11 -72.71
N SER A 30 14.11 52.20 -73.45
CA SER A 30 14.47 53.53 -72.98
C SER A 30 13.53 54.08 -71.91
N TRP A 31 14.05 54.24 -70.70
CA TRP A 31 13.57 55.21 -69.71
C TRP A 31 14.75 55.91 -69.03
N SER A 32 15.53 56.62 -69.84
CA SER A 32 16.25 57.84 -69.44
C SER A 32 16.86 58.43 -70.70
N GLY A 33 16.62 59.71 -70.95
CA GLY A 33 17.13 60.40 -72.12
C GLY A 33 18.65 60.51 -72.09
N SER A 34 19.31 59.86 -73.05
CA SER A 34 20.43 60.37 -73.86
C SER A 34 21.12 59.18 -74.55
N ASP A 35 21.27 59.29 -75.86
CA ASP A 35 21.91 58.31 -76.73
C ASP A 35 23.35 58.01 -76.28
N ALA A 36 23.62 56.75 -75.92
CA ALA A 36 24.97 56.21 -75.87
C ALA A 36 24.95 54.68 -76.01
N PRO A 37 25.91 54.08 -76.73
CA PRO A 37 25.90 52.67 -77.07
C PRO A 37 26.00 51.80 -75.79
N SER A 38 25.28 50.69 -75.79
CA SER A 38 25.03 49.76 -74.67
C SER A 38 26.27 49.05 -74.07
N LEU A 39 27.48 49.45 -74.47
CA LEU A 39 28.76 48.92 -74.02
C LEU A 39 29.80 50.04 -73.87
N SER A 40 29.57 50.97 -72.93
CA SER A 40 30.57 51.99 -72.56
C SER A 40 30.94 51.88 -71.08
N LEU A 41 32.23 51.69 -70.82
CA LEU A 41 32.80 51.57 -69.46
C LEU A 41 32.73 52.89 -68.65
N ASN A 42 32.35 54.00 -69.29
CA ASN A 42 32.18 55.30 -68.63
C ASN A 42 30.73 55.53 -68.14
N ASN A 43 29.82 54.59 -68.38
CA ASN A 43 28.43 54.68 -67.93
C ASN A 43 28.27 53.96 -66.58
N THR A 44 28.10 54.71 -65.50
CA THR A 44 28.05 54.20 -64.11
C THR A 44 27.02 53.07 -63.95
N ASN A 45 25.90 53.14 -64.67
CA ASN A 45 24.83 52.14 -64.58
C ASN A 45 25.26 50.75 -65.12
N PHE A 46 26.09 50.70 -66.17
CA PHE A 46 26.58 49.44 -66.74
C PHE A 46 27.59 48.77 -65.80
N VAL A 47 28.54 49.55 -65.27
CA VAL A 47 29.54 49.06 -64.30
C VAL A 47 28.86 48.58 -63.01
N VAL A 48 27.86 49.31 -62.51
CA VAL A 48 27.08 48.91 -61.32
C VAL A 48 26.29 47.61 -61.56
N SER A 49 25.68 47.45 -62.74
CA SER A 49 24.93 46.22 -63.07
C SER A 49 25.84 45.00 -63.19
N VAL A 50 27.00 45.14 -63.85
CA VAL A 50 28.01 44.07 -63.94
C VAL A 50 28.57 43.74 -62.55
N ALA A 51 28.86 44.74 -61.71
CA ALA A 51 29.30 44.53 -60.34
C ALA A 51 28.24 43.84 -59.47
N PHE A 52 26.96 44.17 -59.63
CA PHE A 52 25.85 43.52 -58.92
C PHE A 52 25.68 42.05 -59.32
N ILE A 53 25.81 41.74 -60.61
CA ILE A 53 25.76 40.36 -61.11
C ILE A 53 26.96 39.57 -60.61
N ALA A 54 28.16 40.15 -60.63
CA ALA A 54 29.36 39.53 -60.06
C ALA A 54 29.21 39.29 -58.55
N PHE A 55 28.61 40.23 -57.81
CA PHE A 55 28.30 40.08 -56.39
C PHE A 55 27.30 38.94 -56.13
N LEU A 56 26.21 38.87 -56.88
CA LEU A 56 25.26 37.76 -56.79
C LEU A 56 25.90 36.42 -57.14
N ALA A 57 26.72 36.36 -58.19
CA ALA A 57 27.45 35.15 -58.57
C ALA A 57 28.37 34.66 -57.43
N ILE A 58 29.08 35.57 -56.76
CA ILE A 58 29.90 35.26 -55.58
C ILE A 58 29.03 34.76 -54.42
N LEU A 59 27.87 35.39 -54.18
CA LEU A 59 26.96 35.03 -53.08
C LEU A 59 26.32 33.64 -53.29
N PHE A 60 26.02 33.29 -54.54
CA PHE A 60 25.59 31.95 -54.94
C PHE A 60 26.74 30.93 -54.85
N TYR A 61 27.96 31.30 -55.26
CA TYR A 61 29.15 30.45 -55.14
C TYR A 61 29.46 30.10 -53.68
N LEU A 62 29.35 31.09 -52.78
CA LEU A 62 29.49 30.92 -51.33
C LEU A 62 28.29 30.21 -50.67
N LYS A 63 27.25 29.85 -51.44
CA LYS A 63 26.05 29.11 -51.00
C LYS A 63 25.34 29.73 -49.80
N VAL A 64 25.40 31.05 -49.66
CA VAL A 64 24.68 31.80 -48.61
C VAL A 64 23.18 31.47 -48.57
N PRO A 65 22.43 31.45 -49.69
CA PRO A 65 21.00 31.09 -49.65
C PRO A 65 20.76 29.64 -49.17
N GLY A 66 21.69 28.72 -49.48
CA GLY A 66 21.59 27.33 -49.03
C GLY A 66 21.79 27.16 -47.53
N LYS A 67 22.68 27.94 -46.91
CA LYS A 67 22.89 27.93 -45.45
C LYS A 67 21.67 28.45 -44.69
N ILE A 68 21.05 29.52 -45.19
CA ILE A 68 19.82 30.09 -44.60
C ILE A 68 18.67 29.10 -44.70
N SER A 69 18.49 28.46 -45.87
CA SER A 69 17.46 27.42 -46.05
C SER A 69 17.65 26.26 -45.07
N ARG A 70 18.89 25.75 -44.95
CA ARG A 70 19.19 24.64 -44.03
C ARG A 70 18.91 24.98 -42.57
N LEU A 71 19.27 26.17 -42.11
CA LEU A 71 18.98 26.58 -40.72
C LEU A 71 17.46 26.64 -40.46
N LEU A 72 16.68 27.06 -41.45
CA LEU A 72 15.22 27.10 -41.33
C LEU A 72 14.60 25.70 -41.36
N ASP A 73 15.15 24.80 -42.17
CA ASP A 73 14.77 23.38 -42.22
C ASP A 73 15.12 22.68 -40.90
N ASP A 74 16.31 22.91 -40.35
CA ASP A 74 16.77 22.35 -39.07
C ASP A 74 15.88 22.82 -37.91
N ARG A 75 15.49 24.11 -37.91
CA ARG A 75 14.54 24.65 -36.92
C ARG A 75 13.17 24.01 -37.05
N SER A 76 12.67 23.87 -38.28
CA SER A 76 11.37 23.23 -38.52
C SER A 76 11.37 21.78 -38.02
N LYS A 77 12.45 21.05 -38.29
CA LYS A 77 12.63 19.67 -37.82
C LYS A 77 12.71 19.58 -36.30
N SER A 78 13.49 20.45 -35.64
CA SER A 78 13.57 20.50 -34.18
C SER A 78 12.20 20.73 -33.54
N ILE A 79 11.40 21.65 -34.10
CA ILE A 79 10.05 21.93 -33.61
C ILE A 79 9.13 20.72 -33.82
N GLU A 80 9.21 20.07 -34.97
CA GLU A 80 8.44 18.84 -35.24
C GLU A 80 8.81 17.71 -34.27
N ASP A 81 10.10 17.52 -34.01
CA ASP A 81 10.61 16.53 -33.06
C ASP A 81 10.15 16.84 -31.61
N GLU A 82 10.18 18.11 -31.20
CA GLU A 82 9.67 18.55 -29.88
C GLU A 82 8.16 18.34 -29.74
N ILE A 83 7.37 18.66 -30.77
CA ILE A 83 5.92 18.43 -30.79
C ILE A 83 5.62 16.93 -30.72
N ASN A 84 6.36 16.10 -31.45
CA ASN A 84 6.19 14.64 -31.42
C ASN A 84 6.52 14.08 -30.05
N ASN A 85 7.59 14.53 -29.41
CA ASN A 85 7.94 14.13 -28.05
C ASN A 85 6.86 14.56 -27.03
N ALA A 86 6.37 15.80 -27.13
CA ALA A 86 5.28 16.28 -26.27
C ALA A 86 4.00 15.45 -26.44
N ASN A 87 3.66 15.06 -27.67
CA ASN A 87 2.54 14.18 -27.96
C ASN A 87 2.75 12.77 -27.36
N SER A 88 3.96 12.22 -27.47
CA SER A 88 4.32 10.93 -26.84
C SER A 88 4.13 10.99 -25.32
N ILE A 89 4.65 12.03 -24.66
CA ILE A 89 4.50 12.22 -23.21
C ILE A 89 3.02 12.35 -22.82
N LEU A 90 2.20 13.04 -23.63
CA LEU A 90 0.76 13.13 -23.40
C LEU A 90 0.06 11.78 -23.55
N GLU A 91 0.44 10.97 -24.54
CA GLU A 91 -0.11 9.63 -24.74
C GLU A 91 0.27 8.70 -23.58
N GLU A 92 1.52 8.72 -23.14
CA GLU A 92 1.99 8.01 -21.96
C GLU A 92 1.25 8.46 -20.69
N SER A 93 1.08 9.76 -20.50
CA SER A 93 0.36 10.32 -19.34
C SER A 93 -1.12 9.90 -19.33
N LYS A 94 -1.77 9.88 -20.50
CA LYS A 94 -3.15 9.40 -20.63
C LYS A 94 -3.27 7.91 -20.32
N THR A 95 -2.28 7.13 -20.76
CA THR A 95 -2.21 5.69 -20.49
C THR A 95 -2.04 5.45 -18.99
N MET A 96 -1.09 6.15 -18.36
CA MET A 96 -0.88 6.10 -16.90
C MET A 96 -2.14 6.50 -16.13
N LEU A 97 -2.87 7.54 -16.58
CA LEU A 97 -4.11 7.95 -15.94
C LEU A 97 -5.19 6.85 -16.03
N ALA A 98 -5.37 6.25 -17.20
CA ALA A 98 -6.32 5.16 -17.40
C ALA A 98 -5.97 3.93 -16.55
N ASP A 99 -4.69 3.60 -16.45
CA ASP A 99 -4.20 2.51 -15.61
C ASP A 99 -4.43 2.82 -14.12
N LEU A 100 -4.14 4.04 -13.66
CA LEU A 100 -4.40 4.45 -12.29
C LEU A 100 -5.89 4.38 -11.93
N GLU A 101 -6.78 4.82 -12.82
CA GLU A 101 -8.23 4.72 -12.60
C GLU A 101 -8.70 3.26 -12.50
N ARG A 102 -8.16 2.39 -13.36
CA ARG A 102 -8.45 0.95 -13.34
C ARG A 102 -7.94 0.32 -12.04
N GLU A 103 -6.70 0.56 -11.68
CA GLU A 103 -6.08 0.05 -10.45
C GLU A 103 -6.78 0.58 -9.21
N HIS A 104 -7.18 1.86 -9.19
CA HIS A 104 -7.95 2.43 -8.08
C HIS A 104 -9.30 1.74 -7.90
N LYS A 105 -10.05 1.49 -8.99
CA LYS A 105 -11.31 0.73 -8.94
C LYS A 105 -11.09 -0.70 -8.41
N LEU A 106 -10.07 -1.39 -8.93
CA LEU A 106 -9.72 -2.73 -8.48
C LEU A 106 -9.33 -2.76 -7.00
N ASN A 107 -8.58 -1.75 -6.52
CA ASN A 107 -8.17 -1.65 -5.13
C ASN A 107 -9.35 -1.36 -4.21
N ILE A 108 -10.32 -0.54 -4.64
CA ILE A 108 -11.58 -0.33 -3.89
C ILE A 108 -12.35 -1.65 -3.78
N GLU A 109 -12.48 -2.40 -4.88
CA GLU A 109 -13.16 -3.70 -4.86
C GLU A 109 -12.45 -4.72 -3.96
N LYS A 110 -11.11 -4.79 -4.05
CA LYS A 110 -10.29 -5.63 -3.16
C LYS A 110 -10.47 -5.23 -1.70
N ALA A 111 -10.45 -3.94 -1.38
CA ALA A 111 -10.64 -3.44 -0.02
C ALA A 111 -12.04 -3.79 0.52
N LYS A 112 -13.09 -3.64 -0.30
CA LYS A 112 -14.45 -4.07 0.07
C LYS A 112 -14.51 -5.56 0.33
N LYS A 113 -13.86 -6.37 -0.51
CA LYS A 113 -13.78 -7.83 -0.30
C LYS A 113 -13.06 -8.17 1.00
N ILE A 114 -11.92 -7.54 1.27
CA ILE A 114 -11.18 -7.72 2.53
C ILE A 114 -12.06 -7.39 3.74
N LEU A 115 -12.84 -6.30 3.67
CA LEU A 115 -13.75 -5.93 4.76
C LEU A 115 -14.83 -6.98 4.98
N ILE A 116 -15.49 -7.45 3.91
CA ILE A 116 -16.53 -8.50 3.98
C ILE A 116 -15.95 -9.80 4.55
N ASP A 117 -14.78 -10.21 4.07
CA ASP A 117 -14.09 -11.42 4.53
C ASP A 117 -13.70 -11.29 6.01
N ALA A 118 -13.17 -10.14 6.42
CA ALA A 118 -12.81 -9.86 7.81
C ALA A 118 -14.03 -9.82 8.75
N GLU A 119 -15.15 -9.23 8.32
CA GLU A 119 -16.40 -9.22 9.09
C GLU A 119 -16.96 -10.64 9.27
N SER A 120 -16.95 -11.44 8.19
CA SER A 120 -17.37 -12.84 8.21
C SER A 120 -16.47 -13.68 9.13
N GLU A 121 -15.16 -13.52 9.02
CA GLU A 121 -14.17 -14.20 9.86
C GLU A 121 -14.32 -13.80 11.34
N ALA A 122 -14.47 -12.50 11.62
CA ALA A 122 -14.71 -12.02 12.98
C ALA A 122 -15.98 -12.60 13.59
N LYS A 123 -17.08 -12.68 12.81
CA LYS A 123 -18.33 -13.31 13.26
C LYS A 123 -18.14 -14.79 13.58
N ASN A 124 -17.44 -15.53 12.71
CA ASN A 124 -17.15 -16.95 12.93
C ASN A 124 -16.26 -17.17 14.14
N LEU A 125 -15.24 -16.33 14.32
CA LEU A 125 -14.33 -16.37 15.46
C LEU A 125 -15.07 -16.06 16.76
N LEU A 126 -15.98 -15.08 16.77
CA LEU A 126 -16.83 -14.80 17.93
C LEU A 126 -17.75 -15.98 18.29
N VAL A 127 -18.34 -16.65 17.30
CA VAL A 127 -19.16 -17.84 17.54
C VAL A 127 -18.32 -18.97 18.15
N ASN A 128 -17.14 -19.22 17.60
CA ASN A 128 -16.21 -20.24 18.10
C ASN A 128 -15.70 -19.92 19.51
N ALA A 129 -15.28 -18.67 19.75
CA ALA A 129 -14.84 -18.20 21.06
C ALA A 129 -15.96 -18.30 22.11
N LYS A 130 -17.21 -17.93 21.76
CA LYS A 130 -18.36 -18.13 22.65
C LYS A 130 -18.59 -19.60 22.99
N ARG A 131 -18.43 -20.50 22.02
CA ARG A 131 -18.53 -21.95 22.24
C ARG A 131 -17.44 -22.44 23.19
N GLU A 132 -16.20 -22.04 22.95
CA GLU A 132 -15.06 -22.42 23.78
C GLU A 132 -15.18 -21.88 25.22
N VAL A 133 -15.60 -20.62 25.38
CA VAL A 133 -15.87 -20.02 26.69
C VAL A 133 -16.96 -20.80 27.43
N ARG A 134 -18.07 -21.16 26.76
CA ARG A 134 -19.12 -21.99 27.37
C ARG A 134 -18.57 -23.34 27.86
N LEU A 135 -17.79 -24.03 27.01
CA LEU A 135 -17.14 -25.29 27.39
C LEU A 135 -16.13 -25.11 28.53
N SER A 136 -15.43 -23.98 28.60
CA SER A 136 -14.51 -23.67 29.70
C SER A 136 -15.26 -23.43 31.02
N ILE A 137 -16.41 -22.77 30.96
CA ILE A 137 -17.27 -22.51 32.12
C ILE A 137 -17.86 -23.83 32.63
N GLU A 138 -18.43 -24.67 31.76
CA GLU A 138 -18.94 -25.99 32.14
C GLU A 138 -17.87 -26.85 32.83
N ARG A 139 -16.65 -26.88 32.28
CA ARG A 139 -15.52 -27.58 32.90
C ARG A 139 -15.18 -27.00 34.28
N LYS A 140 -15.15 -25.67 34.42
CA LYS A 140 -14.88 -25.00 35.71
C LYS A 140 -15.96 -25.26 36.75
N VAL A 141 -17.23 -25.26 36.33
CA VAL A 141 -18.37 -25.57 37.21
C VAL A 141 -18.25 -27.01 37.70
N LYS A 142 -18.05 -27.97 36.80
CA LYS A 142 -17.88 -29.38 37.18
C LYS A 142 -16.72 -29.60 38.14
N LEU A 143 -15.56 -28.98 37.88
CA LEU A 143 -14.41 -29.04 38.80
C LEU A 143 -14.72 -28.44 40.17
N ALA A 144 -15.45 -27.33 40.22
CA ALA A 144 -15.88 -26.73 41.49
C ALA A 144 -16.86 -27.63 42.24
N GLU A 145 -17.83 -28.24 41.55
CA GLU A 145 -18.76 -29.21 42.15
C GLU A 145 -18.03 -30.44 42.71
N ASP A 146 -17.08 -30.98 41.96
CA ASP A 146 -16.27 -32.12 42.39
C ASP A 146 -15.40 -31.74 43.62
N GLN A 147 -14.84 -30.53 43.63
CA GLN A 147 -14.09 -30.00 44.78
C GLN A 147 -14.96 -29.79 46.01
N ILE A 148 -16.19 -29.29 45.84
CA ILE A 148 -17.17 -29.13 46.93
C ILE A 148 -17.50 -30.49 47.51
N LYS A 149 -17.83 -31.49 46.69
CA LYS A 149 -18.14 -32.85 47.16
C LYS A 149 -16.96 -33.48 47.90
N ALA A 150 -15.74 -33.33 47.39
CA ALA A 150 -14.54 -33.81 48.07
C ALA A 150 -14.34 -33.12 49.43
N SER A 151 -14.56 -31.80 49.48
CA SER A 151 -14.48 -31.02 50.72
C SER A 151 -15.56 -31.42 51.73
N GLU A 152 -16.81 -31.61 51.28
CA GLU A 152 -17.91 -32.08 52.13
C GLU A 152 -17.61 -33.45 52.73
N ALA A 153 -17.11 -34.39 51.92
CA ALA A 153 -16.73 -35.71 52.41
C ALA A 153 -15.62 -35.63 53.48
N SER A 154 -14.61 -34.77 53.28
CA SER A 154 -13.56 -34.52 54.27
C SER A 154 -14.11 -33.88 55.54
N VAL A 155 -14.94 -32.85 55.43
CA VAL A 155 -15.52 -32.14 56.59
C VAL A 155 -16.43 -33.06 57.40
N ILE A 156 -17.25 -33.90 56.74
CA ILE A 156 -18.09 -34.90 57.42
C ILE A 156 -17.23 -35.88 58.20
N LYS A 157 -16.11 -36.34 57.62
CA LYS A 157 -15.16 -37.20 58.31
C LYS A 157 -14.55 -36.48 59.53
N ASP A 158 -14.08 -35.25 59.37
CA ASP A 158 -13.49 -34.47 60.46
C ASP A 158 -14.49 -34.20 61.61
N ILE A 159 -15.76 -33.96 61.31
CA ILE A 159 -16.82 -33.81 62.33
C ILE A 159 -17.04 -35.12 63.09
N LYS A 160 -17.08 -36.26 62.38
CA LYS A 160 -17.22 -37.57 63.01
C LYS A 160 -16.04 -37.88 63.91
N ASP A 161 -14.82 -37.65 63.44
CA ASP A 161 -13.59 -37.87 64.20
C ASP A 161 -13.60 -37.00 65.49
N LYS A 162 -13.94 -35.71 65.39
CA LYS A 162 -14.12 -34.83 66.57
C LYS A 162 -15.20 -35.29 67.53
N ALA A 163 -16.33 -35.78 67.03
CA ALA A 163 -17.43 -36.27 67.86
C ALA A 163 -17.05 -37.57 68.61
N VAL A 164 -16.28 -38.45 67.96
CA VAL A 164 -15.72 -39.65 68.59
C VAL A 164 -14.73 -39.26 69.69
N ASP A 165 -13.80 -38.35 69.41
CA ASP A 165 -12.84 -37.86 70.41
C ASP A 165 -13.55 -37.24 71.62
N GLN A 166 -14.55 -36.38 71.41
CA GLN A 166 -15.35 -35.81 72.50
C GLN A 166 -16.13 -36.86 73.28
N SER A 167 -16.64 -37.89 72.61
CA SER A 167 -17.35 -38.99 73.28
C SER A 167 -16.42 -39.83 74.14
N ILE A 168 -15.19 -40.09 73.68
CA ILE A 168 -14.16 -40.79 74.45
C ILE A 168 -13.79 -39.99 75.71
N LEU A 169 -13.57 -38.68 75.57
CA LEU A 169 -13.29 -37.80 76.72
C LEU A 169 -14.44 -37.76 77.73
N LEU A 170 -15.69 -37.72 77.26
CA LEU A 170 -16.87 -37.72 78.13
C LEU A 170 -17.05 -39.09 78.83
N ALA A 171 -16.80 -40.19 78.11
CA ALA A 171 -16.81 -41.53 78.67
C ALA A 171 -15.72 -41.70 79.74
N GLU A 172 -14.50 -41.24 79.49
CA GLU A 172 -13.41 -41.22 80.45
C GLU A 172 -13.78 -40.40 81.69
N ALA A 173 -14.30 -39.19 81.52
CA ALA A 173 -14.76 -38.34 82.63
C ALA A 173 -15.88 -39.00 83.45
N THR A 174 -16.83 -39.68 82.77
CA THR A 174 -17.96 -40.36 83.43
C THR A 174 -17.49 -41.63 84.15
N LEU A 175 -16.58 -42.39 83.56
CA LEU A 175 -15.97 -43.56 84.19
C LEU A 175 -15.16 -43.15 85.41
N LEU A 176 -14.34 -42.09 85.35
CA LEU A 176 -13.62 -41.55 86.51
C LEU A 176 -14.59 -41.10 87.62
N LYS A 177 -15.68 -40.41 87.28
CA LYS A 177 -16.70 -39.97 88.25
C LYS A 177 -17.44 -41.15 88.89
N THR A 178 -17.75 -42.18 88.11
CA THR A 178 -18.46 -43.39 88.57
C THR A 178 -17.53 -44.30 89.37
N ALA A 179 -16.28 -44.46 88.94
CA ALA A 179 -15.24 -45.15 89.69
C ALA A 179 -15.03 -44.50 91.06
N LYS A 180 -14.94 -43.16 91.11
CA LYS A 180 -14.80 -42.43 92.38
C LYS A 180 -15.98 -42.59 93.34
N THR A 181 -17.18 -42.86 92.83
CA THR A 181 -18.42 -43.00 93.64
C THR A 181 -18.80 -44.46 93.95
N LYS A 182 -18.50 -45.43 93.07
CA LYS A 182 -18.82 -46.86 93.27
C LYS A 182 -17.64 -47.72 93.74
N MET A 183 -16.40 -47.45 93.31
CA MET A 183 -15.25 -48.30 93.68
C MET A 183 -14.84 -48.14 95.15
N LYS A 184 -15.19 -47.02 95.79
CA LYS A 184 -14.72 -46.75 97.15
C LYS A 184 -15.33 -47.67 98.22
N ASP A 185 -16.56 -48.14 98.03
CA ASP A 185 -17.26 -48.86 99.10
C ASP A 185 -17.68 -50.28 98.70
N SER A 186 -18.14 -50.55 97.46
CA SER A 186 -18.62 -51.90 97.12
C SER A 186 -17.53 -52.87 96.65
N GLU A 187 -16.47 -52.37 96.00
CA GLU A 187 -15.35 -53.22 95.56
C GLU A 187 -14.32 -53.44 96.66
N ILE A 188 -14.06 -52.47 97.53
CA ILE A 188 -13.23 -52.68 98.73
C ILE A 188 -13.88 -53.74 99.63
N ASN A 189 -15.19 -53.69 99.84
CA ASN A 189 -15.90 -54.71 100.61
C ASN A 189 -15.90 -56.09 99.92
N LYS A 190 -16.08 -56.16 98.58
CA LYS A 190 -15.95 -57.42 97.85
C LYS A 190 -14.53 -57.99 97.87
N SER A 191 -13.50 -57.15 97.73
CA SER A 191 -12.11 -57.59 97.85
C SER A 191 -11.75 -58.01 99.28
N LEU A 192 -12.31 -57.37 100.30
CA LEU A 192 -12.19 -57.80 101.70
C LEU A 192 -12.90 -59.15 101.92
N GLU A 193 -14.08 -59.35 101.35
CA GLU A 193 -14.85 -60.60 101.43
C GLU A 193 -14.19 -61.75 100.62
N ASP A 194 -13.60 -61.47 99.46
CA ASP A 194 -12.81 -62.43 98.68
C ASP A 194 -11.51 -62.81 99.42
N ILE A 195 -10.86 -61.86 100.08
CA ILE A 195 -9.69 -62.14 100.94
C ILE A 195 -10.10 -62.94 102.19
N GLU A 196 -11.22 -62.60 102.82
CA GLU A 196 -11.76 -63.34 103.98
C GLU A 196 -12.16 -64.77 103.60
N SER A 197 -12.81 -64.97 102.46
CA SER A 197 -13.18 -66.30 101.95
C SER A 197 -11.96 -67.13 101.51
N GLY A 198 -10.89 -66.48 101.02
CA GLY A 198 -9.59 -67.10 100.77
C GLY A 198 -8.87 -67.54 102.05
N LEU A 199 -8.95 -66.73 103.12
CA LEU A 199 -8.36 -67.05 104.43
C LEU A 199 -9.13 -68.14 105.19
N LYS A 200 -10.45 -68.28 105.00
CA LYS A 200 -11.27 -69.37 105.57
C LYS A 200 -11.07 -70.74 104.90
N ARG A 201 -10.37 -70.77 103.75
CA ARG A 201 -10.04 -72.00 103.00
C ARG A 201 -8.65 -72.55 103.30
N LEU A 202 -7.86 -71.86 104.14
CA LEU A 202 -6.64 -72.34 104.78
C LEU A 202 -6.94 -72.75 106.23
#